data_AF-A0A2V8IKP4-F1
#
_entry.id   AF-A0A2V8IKP4-F1
#
_cell.length_a   1.000
_cell.length_b   1.000
_cell.length_c   1.000
_cell.angle_alpha   90.00
_cell.angle_beta   90.00
_cell.angle_gamma   90.00
#
_symmetry.space_group_name_H-M   'P 1'
#
loop_
_entity.id
_entity.type
_entity.pdbx_description
1 polymer ?
#
loop_
_entity_poly.entity_id
_entity_poly.type
_entity_poly.pdbx_seq_one_letter_code
_entity_poly.pdbx_strand_id
1 'polypeptide(L)'
;MRKWHRGAVGLLLALVAFPSQAQVPAKVRQEETAREAYQRVADIFHAMGVQAGAVVADVGAGGGFLTVRLARAVAPGGRVIAVDTDTRVVERLRTRVQQEGLTNVEVVQGAEDDPHLTPDSLDAAVIVNAYHEMRAHEAMLRRLRRALKPKGRLVIVEPLTEKRRHESRDVLFRMHEITLPFVEQDARDAGFRIARAEDPFTERGSDIMWLLVAVPDLLALPTAEGNLDSESSSRSSASRPTASDDEASLASPDLRIPFVRFKQLREQGEIAVIDVRSEEEYESGHIPGATWISLEKIGEHVEGLRKFGKPIATYCS
;
A
#
# COMPACT_ATOMS: atom_id res chain seq x y z
N MET A 1 -33.45 -22.14 78.68
CA MET A 1 -33.79 -21.62 77.33
C MET A 1 -32.82 -20.49 76.97
N ARG A 2 -31.78 -20.76 76.17
CA ARG A 2 -30.82 -19.75 75.70
C ARG A 2 -31.08 -19.47 74.22
N LYS A 3 -31.46 -18.23 73.90
CA LYS A 3 -31.77 -17.77 72.54
C LYS A 3 -30.47 -17.57 71.76
N TRP A 4 -30.46 -18.08 70.53
CA TRP A 4 -29.40 -17.90 69.53
C TRP A 4 -29.47 -16.49 68.95
N HIS A 5 -28.34 -15.80 68.83
CA HIS A 5 -28.19 -14.64 67.95
C HIS A 5 -27.51 -15.10 66.65
N ARG A 6 -28.26 -15.08 65.55
CA ARG A 6 -27.72 -15.22 64.19
C ARG A 6 -27.12 -13.87 63.78
N GLY A 7 -25.80 -13.81 63.62
CA GLY A 7 -25.13 -12.68 62.97
C GLY A 7 -25.45 -12.67 61.48
N ALA A 8 -26.00 -11.58 60.99
CA ALA A 8 -26.16 -11.33 59.57
C ALA A 8 -24.82 -10.87 59.00
N VAL A 9 -24.23 -11.67 58.11
CA VAL A 9 -23.10 -11.26 57.28
C VAL A 9 -23.66 -10.41 56.14
N GLY A 10 -23.49 -9.10 56.23
CA GLY A 10 -23.85 -8.17 55.15
C GLY A 10 -22.87 -8.29 54.00
N LEU A 11 -23.35 -8.80 52.85
CA LEU A 11 -22.61 -8.81 51.59
C LEU A 11 -22.62 -7.38 51.02
N LEU A 12 -21.52 -6.65 51.17
CA LEU A 12 -21.30 -5.37 50.50
C LEU A 12 -21.05 -5.62 49.01
N LEU A 13 -22.11 -5.52 48.20
CA LEU A 13 -22.03 -5.41 46.75
C LEU A 13 -21.51 -4.00 46.41
N ALA A 14 -20.21 -3.89 46.18
CA ALA A 14 -19.62 -2.71 45.56
C ALA A 14 -20.08 -2.64 44.09
N LEU A 15 -21.09 -1.82 43.81
CA LEU A 15 -21.46 -1.42 42.46
C LEU A 15 -20.29 -0.62 41.88
N VAL A 16 -19.42 -1.29 41.12
CA VAL A 16 -18.46 -0.61 40.24
C VAL A 16 -19.27 0.02 39.12
N ALA A 17 -19.59 1.30 39.26
CA ALA A 17 -20.19 2.07 38.19
C ALA A 17 -19.16 2.22 37.06
N PHE A 18 -19.32 1.44 35.99
CA PHE A 18 -18.58 1.67 34.76
C PHE A 18 -18.97 3.07 34.24
N PRO A 19 -18.01 3.95 33.92
CA PRO A 19 -18.34 5.21 33.29
C PRO A 19 -19.12 4.90 32.01
N SER A 20 -20.29 5.52 31.88
CA SER A 20 -21.09 5.47 30.65
C SER A 20 -20.20 5.88 29.50
N GLN A 21 -19.77 4.92 28.67
CA GLN A 21 -19.02 5.23 27.46
C GLN A 21 -19.83 6.23 26.64
N ALA A 22 -19.18 7.31 26.21
CA ALA A 22 -19.80 8.27 25.31
C ALA A 22 -20.16 7.52 24.02
N GLN A 23 -21.45 7.25 23.83
CA GLN A 23 -21.91 6.52 22.66
C GLN A 23 -21.64 7.36 21.41
N VAL A 24 -21.07 6.72 20.37
CA VAL A 24 -20.91 7.34 19.05
C VAL A 24 -22.27 7.89 18.58
N PRO A 25 -22.37 9.16 18.13
CA PRO A 25 -23.64 9.78 17.77
C PRO A 25 -24.43 8.95 16.74
N ALA A 26 -25.77 8.96 16.86
CA ALA A 26 -26.64 8.14 16.00
C ALA A 26 -26.45 8.41 14.49
N LYS A 27 -26.22 9.68 14.11
CA LYS A 27 -25.93 10.06 12.72
C LYS A 27 -24.66 9.40 12.19
N VAL A 28 -23.58 9.42 12.98
CA VAL A 28 -22.30 8.77 12.63
C VAL A 28 -22.53 7.27 12.46
N ARG A 29 -23.28 6.62 13.37
CA ARG A 29 -23.60 5.19 13.22
C ARG A 29 -24.34 4.88 11.91
N GLN A 30 -25.31 5.71 11.52
CA GLN A 30 -26.05 5.51 10.28
C GLN A 30 -25.14 5.65 9.04
N GLU A 31 -24.28 6.67 9.01
CA GLU A 31 -23.30 6.88 7.94
C GLU A 31 -22.32 5.69 7.84
N GLU A 32 -21.88 5.19 8.99
CA GLU A 32 -21.01 4.02 9.05
C GLU A 32 -21.70 2.73 8.62
N THR A 33 -22.97 2.50 8.97
CA THR A 33 -23.72 1.34 8.48
C THR A 33 -23.86 1.37 6.97
N ALA A 34 -24.16 2.53 6.39
CA ALA A 34 -24.21 2.68 4.94
C ALA A 34 -22.83 2.41 4.31
N ARG A 35 -21.75 2.93 4.91
CA ARG A 35 -20.37 2.69 4.48
C ARG A 35 -19.99 1.21 4.52
N GLU A 36 -20.36 0.53 5.59
CA GLU A 36 -20.07 -0.88 5.77
C GLU A 36 -20.70 -1.75 4.67
N ALA A 37 -21.94 -1.42 4.31
CA ALA A 37 -22.65 -2.11 3.24
C ALA A 37 -22.02 -1.86 1.86
N TYR A 38 -21.85 -0.58 1.45
CA TYR A 38 -21.38 -0.31 0.09
C TYR A 38 -19.90 -0.68 -0.10
N GLN A 39 -19.06 -0.59 0.94
CA GLN A 39 -17.65 -1.02 0.87
C GLN A 39 -17.48 -2.53 0.99
N ARG A 40 -18.56 -3.29 1.19
CA ARG A 40 -18.51 -4.75 1.36
C ARG A 40 -17.46 -5.17 2.41
N VAL A 41 -17.50 -4.57 3.60
CA VAL A 41 -16.46 -4.74 4.63
C VAL A 41 -16.20 -6.22 4.99
N ALA A 42 -17.25 -7.04 5.00
CA ALA A 42 -17.11 -8.48 5.24
C ALA A 42 -16.21 -9.16 4.20
N ASP A 43 -16.33 -8.76 2.93
CA ASP A 43 -15.52 -9.30 1.83
C ASP A 43 -14.08 -8.78 1.89
N ILE A 44 -13.86 -7.53 2.34
CA ILE A 44 -12.52 -7.01 2.64
C ILE A 44 -11.85 -7.87 3.73
N PHE A 45 -12.57 -8.18 4.83
CA PHE A 45 -12.03 -9.00 5.92
C PHE A 45 -11.74 -10.43 5.46
N HIS A 46 -12.58 -10.98 4.59
CA HIS A 46 -12.33 -12.27 3.96
C HIS A 46 -11.07 -12.25 3.08
N ALA A 47 -10.89 -11.20 2.26
CA ALA A 47 -9.71 -11.02 1.44
C ALA A 47 -8.42 -10.92 2.29
N MET A 48 -8.48 -10.20 3.42
CA MET A 48 -7.38 -10.12 4.39
C MET A 48 -7.08 -11.47 5.06
N GLY A 49 -8.03 -12.41 5.10
CA GLY A 49 -7.89 -13.64 5.89
C GLY A 49 -7.96 -13.37 7.39
N VAL A 50 -8.71 -12.35 7.81
CA VAL A 50 -8.90 -11.97 9.21
C VAL A 50 -9.55 -13.12 9.98
N GLN A 51 -8.99 -13.40 11.14
CA GLN A 51 -9.51 -14.37 12.10
C GLN A 51 -9.17 -13.92 13.53
N ALA A 52 -9.86 -14.49 14.52
CA ALA A 52 -9.52 -14.29 15.92
C ALA A 52 -8.04 -14.62 16.17
N GLY A 53 -7.33 -13.79 16.93
CA GLY A 53 -5.90 -13.96 17.20
C GLY A 53 -4.96 -13.30 16.19
N ALA A 54 -5.46 -12.84 15.04
CA ALA A 54 -4.61 -12.20 14.02
C ALA A 54 -4.08 -10.84 14.48
N VAL A 55 -2.86 -10.51 14.06
CA VAL A 55 -2.29 -9.16 14.19
C VAL A 55 -2.39 -8.47 12.84
N VAL A 56 -3.17 -7.40 12.76
CA VAL A 56 -3.44 -6.70 11.49
C VAL A 56 -3.16 -5.21 11.59
N ALA A 57 -2.84 -4.58 10.46
CA ALA A 57 -2.69 -3.13 10.37
C ALA A 57 -3.78 -2.49 9.52
N ASP A 58 -4.32 -1.36 9.98
CA ASP A 58 -5.20 -0.44 9.24
C ASP A 58 -4.38 0.81 8.92
N VAL A 59 -3.94 0.96 7.67
CA VAL A 59 -2.98 1.98 7.24
C VAL A 59 -3.71 3.08 6.49
N GLY A 60 -3.59 4.32 6.96
CA GLY A 60 -4.54 5.39 6.62
C GLY A 60 -5.84 5.23 7.40
N ALA A 61 -5.74 4.87 8.68
CA ALA A 61 -6.87 4.51 9.53
C ALA A 61 -7.93 5.62 9.68
N GLY A 62 -7.55 6.89 9.48
CA GLY A 62 -8.46 8.01 9.47
C GLY A 62 -9.25 8.12 10.77
N GLY A 63 -10.57 8.27 10.65
CA GLY A 63 -11.49 8.30 11.80
C GLY A 63 -11.71 6.95 12.49
N GLY A 64 -11.03 5.87 12.10
CA GLY A 64 -11.12 4.56 12.75
C GLY A 64 -12.31 3.69 12.34
N PHE A 65 -12.96 4.01 11.21
CA PHE A 65 -14.13 3.26 10.72
C PHE A 65 -13.84 1.76 10.60
N LEU A 66 -12.73 1.40 9.94
CA LEU A 66 -12.32 0.03 9.72
C LEU A 66 -11.62 -0.53 10.96
N THR A 67 -10.75 0.26 11.60
CA THR A 67 -10.08 -0.06 12.88
C THR A 67 -11.03 -0.65 13.92
N VAL A 68 -12.16 -0.01 14.20
CA VAL A 68 -13.13 -0.48 15.22
C VAL A 68 -13.71 -1.84 14.84
N ARG A 69 -13.98 -2.08 13.56
CA ARG A 69 -14.54 -3.33 13.06
C ARG A 69 -13.51 -4.45 13.05
N LEU A 70 -12.28 -4.15 12.63
CA LEU A 70 -11.14 -5.07 12.70
C LEU A 70 -10.88 -5.48 14.15
N ALA A 71 -10.92 -4.55 15.09
CA ALA A 71 -10.68 -4.82 16.51
C ALA A 71 -11.64 -5.88 17.06
N ARG A 72 -12.91 -5.82 16.64
CA ARG A 72 -13.92 -6.82 16.98
C ARG A 72 -13.69 -8.14 16.24
N ALA A 73 -13.31 -8.09 14.96
CA ALA A 73 -13.12 -9.27 14.12
C ALA A 73 -11.90 -10.13 14.50
N VAL A 74 -10.83 -9.50 15.01
CA VAL A 74 -9.62 -10.23 15.47
C VAL A 74 -9.71 -10.67 16.93
N ALA A 75 -10.78 -10.32 17.64
CA ALA A 75 -10.99 -10.76 19.02
C ALA A 75 -11.54 -12.19 19.09
N PRO A 76 -11.25 -12.95 20.16
CA PRO A 76 -10.26 -12.65 21.20
C PRO A 76 -8.81 -12.88 20.75
N GLY A 77 -7.85 -12.27 21.43
CA GLY A 77 -6.41 -12.56 21.30
C GLY A 77 -5.70 -11.86 20.15
N GLY A 78 -6.41 -11.30 19.17
CA GLY A 78 -5.81 -10.53 18.09
C GLY A 78 -5.67 -9.05 18.39
N ARG A 79 -4.91 -8.34 17.56
CA ARG A 79 -4.57 -6.92 17.73
C ARG A 79 -4.69 -6.17 16.40
N VAL A 80 -5.15 -4.92 16.46
CA VAL A 80 -5.12 -3.99 15.34
C VAL A 80 -4.09 -2.90 15.60
N ILE A 81 -3.22 -2.64 14.64
CA ILE A 81 -2.32 -1.48 14.63
C ILE A 81 -2.89 -0.47 13.65
N ALA A 82 -3.44 0.63 14.16
CA ALA A 82 -4.05 1.66 13.35
C ALA A 82 -3.04 2.79 13.11
N VAL A 83 -2.69 3.01 11.85
CA VAL A 83 -1.62 3.91 11.42
C VAL A 83 -2.19 5.08 10.64
N ASP A 84 -1.78 6.29 11.01
CA ASP A 84 -2.07 7.51 10.24
C ASP A 84 -0.90 8.50 10.38
N THR A 85 -0.73 9.40 9.40
CA THR A 85 0.39 10.37 9.36
C THR A 85 0.01 11.72 9.96
N ASP A 86 -1.28 12.10 9.93
CA ASP A 86 -1.73 13.38 10.48
C ASP A 86 -1.95 13.27 12.00
N THR A 87 -1.14 14.00 12.78
CA THR A 87 -1.23 14.07 14.25
C THR A 87 -2.66 14.34 14.74
N ARG A 88 -3.43 15.20 14.06
CA ARG A 88 -4.81 15.52 14.44
C ARG A 88 -5.75 14.34 14.21
N VAL A 89 -5.53 13.57 13.14
CA VAL A 89 -6.28 12.33 12.87
C VAL A 89 -5.96 11.29 13.93
N VAL A 90 -4.67 11.10 14.22
CA VAL A 90 -4.17 10.18 15.25
C VAL A 90 -4.78 10.46 16.63
N GLU A 91 -4.84 11.73 17.04
CA GLU A 91 -5.45 12.12 18.33
C GLU A 91 -6.96 11.80 18.40
N ARG A 92 -7.70 12.06 17.31
CA ARG A 92 -9.12 11.71 17.21
C ARG A 92 -9.33 10.20 17.23
N LEU A 93 -8.46 9.45 16.54
CA LEU A 93 -8.50 8.00 16.50
C LEU A 93 -8.25 7.40 17.89
N ARG A 94 -7.25 7.90 18.63
CA ARG A 94 -7.02 7.51 20.05
C ARG A 94 -8.24 7.77 20.91
N THR A 95 -8.86 8.94 20.76
CA THR A 95 -10.08 9.30 21.49
C THR A 95 -11.21 8.32 21.18
N ARG A 96 -11.42 8.00 19.90
CA ARG A 96 -12.45 7.04 19.48
C ARG A 96 -12.19 5.64 20.03
N VAL A 97 -10.96 5.14 19.94
CA VAL A 97 -10.55 3.83 20.48
C VAL A 97 -10.87 3.72 21.98
N GLN A 98 -10.59 4.79 22.74
CA GLN A 98 -10.93 4.85 24.16
C GLN A 98 -12.44 4.88 24.40
N GLN A 99 -13.19 5.67 23.63
CA GLN A 99 -14.65 5.77 23.74
C GLN A 99 -15.35 4.45 23.43
N GLU A 100 -14.84 3.68 22.47
CA GLU A 100 -15.33 2.34 22.10
C GLU A 100 -14.83 1.24 23.06
N GLY A 101 -13.98 1.58 24.03
CA GLY A 101 -13.42 0.63 25.00
C GLY A 101 -12.54 -0.46 24.39
N LEU A 102 -11.91 -0.18 23.24
CA LEU A 102 -11.11 -1.17 22.53
C LEU A 102 -9.72 -1.28 23.16
N THR A 103 -9.45 -2.41 23.81
CA THR A 103 -8.16 -2.67 24.48
C THR A 103 -7.14 -3.36 23.58
N ASN A 104 -7.56 -3.81 22.40
CA ASN A 104 -6.73 -4.53 21.43
C ASN A 104 -6.39 -3.69 20.19
N VAL A 105 -6.43 -2.36 20.31
CA VAL A 105 -6.01 -1.42 19.27
C VAL A 105 -4.81 -0.62 19.74
N GLU A 106 -3.74 -0.64 18.95
CA GLU A 106 -2.59 0.24 19.09
C GLU A 106 -2.67 1.34 18.03
N VAL A 107 -2.58 2.61 18.43
CA VAL A 107 -2.62 3.74 17.49
C VAL A 107 -1.22 4.31 17.30
N VAL A 108 -0.68 4.17 16.10
CA VAL A 108 0.68 4.55 15.71
C VAL A 108 0.63 5.77 14.80
N GLN A 109 1.52 6.74 15.07
CA GLN A 109 1.77 7.82 14.14
C GLN A 109 2.86 7.39 13.15
N GLY A 110 2.47 7.21 11.90
CA GLY A 110 3.39 6.92 10.80
C GLY A 110 4.04 8.19 10.23
N ALA A 111 4.92 8.00 9.27
CA ALA A 111 5.47 9.01 8.39
C ALA A 111 4.99 8.78 6.95
N GLU A 112 5.27 9.73 6.06
CA GLU A 112 4.88 9.66 4.64
C GLU A 112 5.43 8.40 3.94
N ASP A 113 6.62 7.94 4.34
CA ASP A 113 7.37 6.84 3.74
C ASP A 113 7.58 5.63 4.66
N ASP A 114 7.15 5.69 5.92
CA ASP A 114 7.31 4.62 6.91
C ASP A 114 6.08 4.51 7.84
N PRO A 115 5.36 3.38 7.85
CA PRO A 115 4.21 3.18 8.74
C PRO A 115 4.63 2.89 10.20
N HIS A 116 5.94 2.81 10.49
CA HIS A 116 6.52 2.47 11.79
C HIS A 116 6.04 1.12 12.36
N LEU A 117 5.91 0.14 11.46
CA LEU A 117 5.48 -1.21 11.80
C LEU A 117 6.68 -2.13 12.01
N THR A 118 6.56 -3.03 12.99
CA THR A 118 7.62 -4.03 13.27
C THR A 118 7.70 -5.05 12.12
N PRO A 119 8.92 -5.38 11.62
CA PRO A 119 9.10 -6.42 10.62
C PRO A 119 8.51 -7.79 11.03
N ASP A 120 8.06 -8.58 10.05
CA ASP A 120 7.55 -9.96 10.21
C ASP A 120 6.48 -10.13 11.31
N SER A 121 5.70 -9.09 11.58
CA SER A 121 4.76 -9.05 12.72
C SER A 121 3.29 -9.17 12.31
N LEU A 122 2.94 -8.86 11.07
CA LEU A 122 1.56 -8.75 10.62
C LEU A 122 1.07 -9.98 9.85
N ASP A 123 -0.12 -10.46 10.20
CA ASP A 123 -0.88 -11.43 9.41
C ASP A 123 -1.57 -10.76 8.21
N ALA A 124 -1.98 -9.49 8.34
CA ALA A 124 -2.49 -8.70 7.24
C ALA A 124 -2.29 -7.19 7.45
N ALA A 125 -2.25 -6.44 6.35
CA ALA A 125 -2.34 -4.99 6.32
C ALA A 125 -3.43 -4.58 5.33
N VAL A 126 -4.17 -3.53 5.65
CA VAL A 126 -5.21 -3.01 4.76
C VAL A 126 -5.07 -1.50 4.58
N ILE A 127 -5.31 -1.04 3.36
CA ILE A 127 -5.41 0.38 2.98
C ILE A 127 -6.76 0.55 2.28
N VAL A 128 -7.64 1.39 2.83
CA VAL A 128 -8.96 1.66 2.23
C VAL A 128 -9.17 3.16 2.09
N ASN A 129 -9.36 3.62 0.84
CA ASN A 129 -9.55 5.03 0.48
C ASN A 129 -8.41 5.93 1.00
N ALA A 130 -7.18 5.49 0.88
CA ALA A 130 -6.02 6.23 1.40
C ALA A 130 -4.76 6.08 0.54
N TYR A 131 -4.67 5.07 -0.33
CA TYR A 131 -3.50 4.86 -1.18
C TYR A 131 -3.31 6.00 -2.18
N HIS A 132 -4.39 6.59 -2.71
CA HIS A 132 -4.32 7.73 -3.65
C HIS A 132 -3.69 8.99 -3.03
N GLU A 133 -3.62 9.09 -1.71
CA GLU A 133 -2.97 10.19 -0.99
C GLU A 133 -1.46 9.98 -0.79
N MET A 134 -0.96 8.76 -0.98
CA MET A 134 0.41 8.38 -0.64
C MET A 134 1.40 8.81 -1.72
N ARG A 135 2.14 9.90 -1.45
CA ARG A 135 3.18 10.37 -2.39
C ARG A 135 4.41 9.47 -2.39
N ALA A 136 4.79 8.92 -1.23
CA ALA A 136 5.90 7.98 -1.09
C ALA A 136 5.44 6.51 -1.12
N HIS A 137 4.46 6.19 -1.98
CA HIS A 137 3.82 4.87 -2.07
C HIS A 137 4.81 3.70 -2.23
N GLU A 138 5.88 3.84 -3.02
CA GLU A 138 6.90 2.79 -3.17
C GLU A 138 7.64 2.48 -1.86
N ALA A 139 7.97 3.50 -1.07
CA ALA A 139 8.63 3.33 0.22
C ALA A 139 7.66 2.70 1.23
N MET A 140 6.42 3.21 1.28
CA MET A 140 5.34 2.67 2.11
C MET A 140 5.11 1.19 1.82
N LEU A 141 4.94 0.80 0.56
CA LEU A 141 4.73 -0.60 0.17
C LEU A 141 5.91 -1.49 0.55
N ARG A 142 7.17 -1.05 0.36
CA ARG A 142 8.34 -1.82 0.80
C ARG A 142 8.37 -2.03 2.31
N ARG A 143 8.02 -1.02 3.09
CA ARG A 143 7.92 -1.11 4.56
C ARG A 143 6.80 -2.05 4.98
N LEU A 144 5.64 -1.98 4.33
CA LEU A 144 4.54 -2.91 4.56
C LEU A 144 4.92 -4.34 4.20
N ARG A 145 5.64 -4.55 3.09
CA ARG A 145 6.17 -5.89 2.73
C ARG A 145 7.04 -6.45 3.84
N ARG A 146 7.93 -5.63 4.42
CA ARG A 146 8.80 -6.05 5.54
C ARG A 146 8.01 -6.32 6.82
N ALA A 147 6.94 -5.57 7.08
CA ALA A 147 6.09 -5.74 8.26
C ALA A 147 5.22 -7.01 8.19
N LEU A 148 4.84 -7.44 6.99
CA LEU A 148 4.05 -8.66 6.78
C LEU A 148 4.89 -9.91 7.01
N LYS A 149 4.29 -10.88 7.71
CA LYS A 149 4.80 -12.26 7.77
C LYS A 149 4.89 -12.86 6.36
N PRO A 150 5.65 -13.94 6.13
CA PRO A 150 5.79 -14.58 4.81
C PRO A 150 4.47 -14.99 4.13
N LYS A 151 3.41 -15.26 4.91
CA LYS A 151 2.06 -15.60 4.42
C LYS A 151 1.04 -14.47 4.59
N GLY A 152 1.51 -13.30 5.04
CA GLY A 152 0.67 -12.15 5.30
C GLY A 152 0.11 -11.56 4.01
N ARG A 153 -1.00 -10.84 4.13
CA ARG A 153 -1.70 -10.24 3.00
C ARG A 153 -1.73 -8.72 3.11
N LEU A 154 -1.43 -8.04 2.00
CA LEU A 154 -1.77 -6.64 1.80
C LEU A 154 -3.09 -6.59 1.02
N VAL A 155 -4.06 -5.86 1.53
CA VAL A 155 -5.33 -5.59 0.85
C VAL A 155 -5.46 -4.09 0.60
N ILE A 156 -5.67 -3.69 -0.64
CA ILE A 156 -5.89 -2.28 -1.01
C ILE A 156 -7.25 -2.16 -1.67
N VAL A 157 -8.04 -1.18 -1.25
CA VAL A 157 -9.37 -0.91 -1.79
C VAL A 157 -9.51 0.59 -2.02
N GLU A 158 -9.75 1.00 -3.26
CA GLU A 158 -9.82 2.42 -3.62
C GLU A 158 -11.03 2.71 -4.50
N PRO A 159 -11.61 3.91 -4.35
CA PRO A 159 -12.64 4.39 -5.26
C PRO A 159 -12.03 4.83 -6.59
N LEU A 160 -12.84 4.75 -7.64
CA LEU A 160 -12.55 5.32 -8.96
C LEU A 160 -13.86 5.74 -9.60
N THR A 161 -13.97 6.99 -10.07
CA THR A 161 -15.04 7.31 -11.01
C THR A 161 -14.72 6.69 -12.37
N GLU A 162 -15.61 5.86 -12.89
CA GLU A 162 -15.38 5.03 -14.08
C GLU A 162 -14.89 5.83 -15.30
N LYS A 163 -15.40 7.05 -15.48
CA LYS A 163 -15.00 7.94 -16.60
C LYS A 163 -13.52 8.33 -16.60
N ARG A 164 -12.81 8.17 -15.48
CA ARG A 164 -11.39 8.53 -15.31
C ARG A 164 -10.44 7.33 -15.39
N ARG A 165 -10.95 6.13 -15.69
CA ARG A 165 -10.16 4.89 -15.78
C ARG A 165 -8.90 4.98 -16.65
N HIS A 166 -8.95 5.80 -17.70
CA HIS A 166 -7.87 5.94 -18.69
C HIS A 166 -7.05 7.22 -18.52
N GLU A 167 -7.26 7.95 -17.42
CA GLU A 167 -6.49 9.16 -17.12
C GLU A 167 -5.07 8.82 -16.65
N SER A 168 -4.15 9.75 -16.83
CA SER A 168 -2.79 9.60 -16.33
C SER A 168 -2.75 9.61 -14.80
N ARG A 169 -1.69 9.02 -14.22
CA ARG A 169 -1.47 9.01 -12.77
C ARG A 169 -1.52 10.42 -12.17
N ASP A 170 -0.97 11.42 -12.86
CA ASP A 170 -0.98 12.81 -12.41
C ASP A 170 -2.39 13.43 -12.36
N VAL A 171 -3.23 13.11 -13.34
CA VAL A 171 -4.64 13.54 -13.33
C VAL A 171 -5.35 12.87 -12.17
N LEU A 172 -5.22 11.56 -12.03
CA LEU A 172 -5.85 10.79 -10.95
C LEU A 172 -5.42 11.28 -9.57
N PHE A 173 -4.13 11.55 -9.36
CA PHE A 173 -3.60 12.10 -8.12
C PHE A 173 -4.25 13.44 -7.76
N ARG A 174 -4.37 14.37 -8.72
CA ARG A 174 -5.08 15.65 -8.49
C ARG A 174 -6.55 15.46 -8.17
N MET A 175 -7.16 14.39 -8.70
CA MET A 175 -8.55 14.04 -8.46
C MET A 175 -8.77 13.18 -7.19
N HIS A 176 -7.70 12.87 -6.44
CA HIS A 176 -7.73 12.01 -5.25
C HIS A 176 -8.26 10.61 -5.60
N GLU A 177 -7.72 10.05 -6.70
CA GLU A 177 -8.04 8.71 -7.20
C GLU A 177 -6.78 7.99 -7.66
N ILE A 178 -6.90 6.67 -7.86
CA ILE A 178 -5.87 5.84 -8.47
C ILE A 178 -6.52 4.60 -9.10
N THR A 179 -5.99 4.13 -10.22
CA THR A 179 -6.51 2.94 -10.90
C THR A 179 -5.76 1.69 -10.46
N LEU A 180 -6.43 0.54 -10.50
CA LEU A 180 -5.86 -0.75 -10.15
C LEU A 180 -4.53 -1.05 -10.87
N PRO A 181 -4.36 -0.83 -12.19
CA PRO A 181 -3.10 -1.15 -12.87
C PRO A 181 -1.88 -0.42 -12.31
N PHE A 182 -2.03 0.84 -11.87
CA PHE A 182 -0.92 1.56 -11.23
C PHE A 182 -0.53 0.91 -9.91
N VAL A 183 -1.51 0.51 -9.10
CA VAL A 183 -1.25 -0.10 -7.79
C VAL A 183 -0.72 -1.53 -7.91
N GLU A 184 -1.17 -2.30 -8.91
CA GLU A 184 -0.59 -3.60 -9.22
C GLU A 184 0.89 -3.49 -9.58
N GLN A 185 1.25 -2.50 -10.40
CA GLN A 185 2.64 -2.25 -10.76
C GLN A 185 3.47 -1.83 -9.54
N ASP A 186 2.99 -0.85 -8.77
CA ASP A 186 3.68 -0.38 -7.55
C ASP A 186 3.91 -1.54 -6.55
N ALA A 187 2.92 -2.42 -6.39
CA ALA A 187 3.02 -3.60 -5.52
C ALA A 187 4.09 -4.59 -6.02
N ARG A 188 4.14 -4.85 -7.33
CA ARG A 188 5.17 -5.73 -7.91
C ARG A 188 6.56 -5.14 -7.70
N ASP A 189 6.73 -3.85 -7.96
CA ASP A 189 8.01 -3.14 -7.77
C ASP A 189 8.45 -3.14 -6.30
N ALA A 190 7.51 -3.15 -5.37
CA ALA A 190 7.77 -3.26 -3.94
C ALA A 190 8.07 -4.70 -3.45
N GLY A 191 8.03 -5.71 -4.34
CA GLY A 191 8.32 -7.11 -4.02
C GLY A 191 7.09 -7.91 -3.57
N PHE A 192 5.90 -7.57 -4.05
CA PHE A 192 4.70 -8.38 -3.88
C PHE A 192 4.36 -9.14 -5.16
N ARG A 193 3.70 -10.29 -4.98
CA ARG A 193 2.93 -10.93 -6.05
C ARG A 193 1.44 -10.65 -5.86
N ILE A 194 0.74 -10.41 -6.95
CA ILE A 194 -0.71 -10.20 -6.93
C ILE A 194 -1.39 -11.57 -6.82
N ALA A 195 -2.14 -11.77 -5.73
CA ALA A 195 -2.88 -13.00 -5.46
C ALA A 195 -4.31 -12.95 -6.00
N ARG A 196 -4.93 -11.76 -5.99
CA ARG A 196 -6.28 -11.51 -6.49
C ARG A 196 -6.43 -10.03 -6.81
N ALA A 197 -7.15 -9.72 -7.87
CA ALA A 197 -7.57 -8.35 -8.19
C ALA A 197 -9.01 -8.37 -8.72
N GLU A 198 -9.81 -7.36 -8.35
CA GLU A 198 -11.20 -7.20 -8.75
C GLU A 198 -11.48 -5.74 -9.09
N ASP A 199 -11.95 -5.49 -10.32
CA ASP A 199 -12.28 -4.16 -10.83
C ASP A 199 -13.46 -4.28 -11.82
N PRO A 200 -14.70 -3.94 -11.40
CA PRO A 200 -15.06 -3.43 -10.09
C PRO A 200 -15.17 -4.52 -9.02
N PHE A 201 -14.80 -4.17 -7.78
CA PHE A 201 -15.12 -4.93 -6.57
C PHE A 201 -16.50 -4.55 -6.00
N THR A 202 -16.89 -3.28 -6.08
CA THR A 202 -18.24 -2.82 -5.70
C THR A 202 -18.60 -1.57 -6.50
N GLU A 203 -19.89 -1.27 -6.58
CA GLU A 203 -20.42 -0.13 -7.33
C GLU A 203 -21.22 0.80 -6.41
N ARG A 204 -21.12 2.11 -6.66
CA ARG A 204 -21.87 3.16 -5.95
C ARG A 204 -22.24 4.27 -6.93
N GLY A 205 -23.32 4.06 -7.67
CA GLY A 205 -23.75 5.01 -8.71
C GLY A 205 -22.82 4.97 -9.92
N SER A 206 -22.21 6.10 -10.27
CA SER A 206 -21.19 6.17 -11.34
C SER A 206 -19.77 5.87 -10.86
N ASP A 207 -19.59 5.71 -9.55
CA ASP A 207 -18.31 5.38 -8.95
C ASP A 207 -18.24 3.88 -8.71
N ILE A 208 -17.03 3.33 -8.87
CA ILE A 208 -16.72 1.97 -8.49
C ILE A 208 -15.70 1.99 -7.35
N MET A 209 -15.50 0.86 -6.71
CA MET A 209 -14.24 0.59 -6.04
C MET A 209 -13.63 -0.68 -6.59
N TRP A 210 -12.31 -0.75 -6.66
CA TRP A 210 -11.57 -1.96 -6.99
C TRP A 210 -10.90 -2.51 -5.73
N LEU A 211 -10.52 -3.78 -5.76
CA LEU A 211 -9.82 -4.47 -4.67
C LEU A 211 -8.58 -5.19 -5.20
N LEU A 212 -7.47 -5.04 -4.49
CA LEU A 212 -6.22 -5.76 -4.73
C LEU A 212 -5.85 -6.57 -3.49
N VAL A 213 -5.49 -7.85 -3.69
CA VAL A 213 -4.84 -8.68 -2.68
C VAL A 213 -3.43 -9.02 -3.17
N ALA A 214 -2.45 -8.56 -2.42
CA ALA A 214 -1.04 -8.79 -2.67
C ALA A 214 -0.42 -9.55 -1.49
N VAL A 215 0.60 -10.36 -1.76
CA VAL A 215 1.32 -11.13 -0.75
C VAL A 215 2.82 -11.04 -1.01
N PRO A 216 3.68 -11.09 0.03
CA PRO A 216 5.12 -11.02 -0.17
C PRO A 216 5.60 -12.04 -1.20
N ASP A 217 6.38 -11.57 -2.17
CA ASP A 217 7.08 -12.44 -3.08
C ASP A 217 8.38 -12.89 -2.43
N LEU A 218 8.41 -14.14 -1.95
CA LEU A 218 9.57 -14.73 -1.28
C LEU A 218 10.68 -15.12 -2.28
N LEU A 219 10.38 -15.10 -3.58
CA LEU A 219 11.34 -15.37 -4.65
C LEU A 219 11.89 -14.09 -5.28
N ALA A 220 11.27 -12.93 -5.01
CA ALA A 220 11.82 -11.65 -5.40
C ALA A 220 13.18 -11.47 -4.73
N LEU A 221 14.24 -11.39 -5.55
CA LEU A 221 15.59 -11.10 -5.06
C LEU A 221 15.55 -9.82 -4.23
N PRO A 222 16.25 -9.75 -3.08
CA PRO A 222 16.31 -8.52 -2.29
C PRO A 222 16.77 -7.39 -3.21
N THR A 223 15.89 -6.41 -3.41
CA THR A 223 16.28 -5.15 -4.03
C THR A 223 17.42 -4.59 -3.19
N ALA A 224 18.53 -4.25 -3.85
CA ALA A 224 19.76 -3.81 -3.21
C ALA A 224 19.53 -2.48 -2.47
N GLU A 225 18.96 -2.55 -1.27
CA GLU A 225 19.04 -1.52 -0.26
C GLU A 225 20.22 -1.89 0.63
N GLY A 226 21.30 -1.12 0.51
CA GLY A 226 22.61 -1.44 1.03
C GLY A 226 22.66 -1.63 2.54
N ASN A 227 23.17 -2.79 2.94
CA ASN A 227 24.16 -2.85 4.01
C ASN A 227 25.37 -2.03 3.56
N LEU A 228 25.58 -0.86 4.18
CA LEU A 228 26.92 -0.29 4.28
C LEU A 228 27.64 -1.14 5.33
N ASP A 229 28.35 -2.18 4.88
CA ASP A 229 29.58 -2.66 5.53
C ASP A 229 30.23 -3.78 4.68
N SER A 230 31.49 -3.52 4.32
CA SER A 230 32.54 -4.43 3.83
C SER A 230 32.40 -5.10 2.44
N GLU A 231 33.35 -4.70 1.60
CA GLU A 231 33.93 -5.27 0.38
C GLU A 231 33.78 -6.79 0.13
N SER A 232 33.52 -7.20 -1.11
CA SER A 232 34.60 -7.62 -2.04
C SER A 232 34.05 -8.22 -3.34
N SER A 233 34.90 -8.17 -4.35
CA SER A 233 34.72 -8.49 -5.76
C SER A 233 34.25 -9.90 -6.11
N SER A 234 33.27 -10.00 -7.02
CA SER A 234 33.35 -10.91 -8.17
C SER A 234 32.36 -10.49 -9.26
N ARG A 235 32.88 -10.08 -10.43
CA ARG A 235 32.08 -9.85 -11.63
C ARG A 235 31.60 -11.21 -12.16
N SER A 236 30.28 -11.43 -12.17
CA SER A 236 29.67 -12.54 -12.90
C SER A 236 28.99 -11.99 -14.14
N SER A 237 29.38 -12.54 -15.31
CA SER A 237 28.84 -12.19 -16.62
C SER A 237 27.43 -12.74 -16.77
N ALA A 238 26.41 -11.88 -16.70
CA ALA A 238 25.06 -12.25 -17.11
C ALA A 238 24.93 -12.13 -18.64
N SER A 239 24.44 -13.20 -19.26
CA SER A 239 24.17 -13.31 -20.70
C SER A 239 23.08 -12.34 -21.16
N ARG A 240 23.26 -11.79 -22.38
CA ARG A 240 22.32 -10.89 -23.06
C ARG A 240 20.94 -11.56 -23.25
N PRO A 241 19.83 -10.91 -22.90
CA PRO A 241 18.50 -11.39 -23.29
C PRO A 241 18.32 -11.28 -24.80
N THR A 242 17.70 -12.29 -25.39
CA THR A 242 17.31 -12.32 -26.80
C THR A 242 16.01 -11.54 -26.98
N ALA A 243 16.03 -10.49 -27.80
CA ALA A 243 14.84 -9.71 -28.13
C ALA A 243 13.87 -10.55 -28.98
N SER A 244 12.58 -10.53 -28.64
CA SER A 244 11.50 -10.95 -29.55
C SER A 244 10.78 -9.71 -30.10
N ASP A 245 10.31 -9.81 -31.35
CA ASP A 245 9.69 -8.70 -32.09
C ASP A 245 8.20 -8.46 -31.72
N ASP A 246 7.71 -9.10 -30.66
CA ASP A 246 6.33 -8.94 -30.20
C ASP A 246 6.18 -7.67 -29.36
N GLU A 247 5.21 -6.79 -29.65
CA GLU A 247 4.94 -5.57 -28.84
C GLU A 247 4.75 -5.88 -27.34
N ALA A 248 4.19 -7.04 -27.00
CA ALA A 248 4.05 -7.52 -25.63
C ALA A 248 5.40 -7.77 -24.93
N SER A 249 6.47 -8.06 -25.69
CA SER A 249 7.84 -8.21 -25.18
C SER A 249 8.39 -6.89 -24.66
N LEU A 250 8.02 -5.75 -25.27
CA LEU A 250 8.50 -4.42 -24.86
C LEU A 250 7.87 -3.94 -23.54
N ALA A 251 6.72 -4.53 -23.17
CA ALA A 251 6.07 -4.34 -21.88
C ALA A 251 6.54 -5.34 -20.81
N SER A 252 7.49 -6.22 -21.12
CA SER A 252 8.02 -7.17 -20.15
C SER A 252 8.68 -6.44 -18.96
N PRO A 253 8.38 -6.81 -17.71
CA PRO A 253 9.06 -6.27 -16.53
C PRO A 253 10.58 -6.48 -16.56
N ASP A 254 11.08 -7.44 -17.36
CA ASP A 254 12.51 -7.69 -17.55
C ASP A 254 13.23 -6.58 -18.35
N LEU A 255 12.48 -5.67 -19.00
CA LEU A 255 13.01 -4.56 -19.80
C LEU A 255 12.87 -3.19 -19.10
N ARG A 256 12.24 -3.12 -17.92
CA ARG A 256 12.11 -1.87 -17.13
C ARG A 256 13.09 -1.84 -15.97
N ILE A 257 13.74 -0.69 -15.77
CA ILE A 257 14.70 -0.48 -14.67
C ILE A 257 14.12 0.49 -13.63
N PRO A 258 14.21 0.19 -12.31
CA PRO A 258 13.79 1.13 -11.27
C PRO A 258 14.53 2.46 -11.35
N PHE A 259 13.87 3.56 -10.97
CA PHE A 259 14.45 4.92 -11.06
C PHE A 259 15.80 5.05 -10.34
N VAL A 260 15.95 4.41 -9.17
CA VAL A 260 17.22 4.39 -8.42
C VAL A 260 18.34 3.70 -9.22
N ARG A 261 18.04 2.59 -9.89
CA ARG A 261 18.99 1.86 -10.74
C ARG A 261 19.33 2.66 -11.99
N PHE A 262 18.34 3.31 -12.60
CA PHE A 262 18.53 4.24 -13.71
C PHE A 262 19.49 5.38 -13.33
N LYS A 263 19.27 6.03 -12.18
CA LYS A 263 20.12 7.12 -11.69
C LYS A 263 21.56 6.67 -11.51
N GLN A 264 21.78 5.51 -10.87
CA GLN A 264 23.10 4.93 -10.65
C GLN A 264 23.81 4.63 -11.98
N LEU A 265 23.14 3.94 -12.90
CA LEU A 265 23.69 3.59 -14.21
C LEU A 265 24.05 4.84 -15.04
N ARG A 266 23.22 5.89 -14.97
CA ARG A 266 23.47 7.17 -15.65
C ARG A 266 24.69 7.89 -15.06
N GLU A 267 24.78 7.98 -13.75
CA GLU A 267 25.91 8.64 -13.05
C GLU A 267 27.24 7.90 -13.30
N GLN A 268 27.20 6.58 -13.43
CA GLN A 268 28.35 5.76 -13.79
C GLN A 268 28.66 5.77 -15.30
N GLY A 269 27.81 6.41 -16.11
CA GLY A 269 27.95 6.45 -17.56
C GLY A 269 27.81 5.08 -18.22
N GLU A 270 27.12 4.13 -17.59
CA GLU A 270 26.95 2.76 -18.08
C GLU A 270 25.78 2.62 -19.06
N ILE A 271 24.89 3.62 -19.16
CA ILE A 271 23.76 3.63 -20.08
C ILE A 271 23.77 4.85 -21.00
N ALA A 272 23.17 4.68 -22.19
CA ALA A 272 22.73 5.78 -23.04
C ALA A 272 21.25 6.05 -22.78
N VAL A 273 20.87 7.32 -22.62
CA VAL A 273 19.50 7.73 -22.31
C VAL A 273 18.85 8.32 -23.56
N ILE A 274 17.70 7.78 -23.94
CA ILE A 274 16.92 8.23 -25.09
C ILE A 274 15.56 8.76 -24.61
N ASP A 275 15.27 10.02 -24.92
CA ASP A 275 13.95 10.60 -24.68
C ASP A 275 13.06 10.28 -25.87
N VAL A 276 11.96 9.56 -25.63
CA VAL A 276 10.99 9.17 -26.68
C VAL A 276 9.68 9.95 -26.60
N ARG A 277 9.61 10.95 -25.71
CA ARG A 277 8.47 11.87 -25.58
C ARG A 277 8.38 12.82 -26.79
N SER A 278 7.34 13.64 -26.82
CA SER A 278 7.18 14.65 -27.87
C SER A 278 8.35 15.66 -27.86
N GLU A 279 8.59 16.30 -29.01
CA GLU A 279 9.63 17.34 -29.14
C GLU A 279 9.39 18.48 -28.14
N GLU A 280 8.13 18.89 -27.96
CA GLU A 280 7.72 19.93 -27.01
C GLU A 280 8.07 19.57 -25.55
N GLU A 281 7.87 18.31 -25.15
CA GLU A 281 8.24 17.81 -23.82
C GLU A 281 9.75 17.73 -23.63
N TYR A 282 10.51 17.46 -24.70
CA TYR A 282 11.97 17.47 -24.65
C TYR A 282 12.53 18.90 -24.52
N GLU A 283 12.02 19.83 -25.32
CA GLU A 283 12.45 21.23 -25.33
C GLU A 283 12.09 21.96 -24.02
N SER A 284 10.95 21.64 -23.42
CA SER A 284 10.53 22.21 -22.13
C SER A 284 11.33 21.68 -20.93
N GLY A 285 12.00 20.53 -21.08
CA GLY A 285 12.92 19.99 -20.08
C GLY A 285 13.17 18.50 -20.25
N HIS A 286 14.44 18.11 -20.20
CA HIS A 286 14.86 16.71 -20.36
C HIS A 286 16.01 16.35 -19.43
N ILE A 287 16.28 15.05 -19.32
CA ILE A 287 17.39 14.53 -18.53
C ILE A 287 18.71 14.97 -19.18
N PRO A 288 19.63 15.64 -18.47
CA PRO A 288 20.88 16.10 -19.06
C PRO A 288 21.66 14.97 -19.73
N GLY A 289 22.05 15.18 -20.99
CA GLY A 289 22.76 14.18 -21.81
C GLY A 289 21.86 13.14 -22.50
N ALA A 290 20.53 13.25 -22.35
CA ALA A 290 19.60 12.42 -23.12
C ALA A 290 19.55 12.85 -24.59
N THR A 291 19.55 11.88 -25.49
CA THR A 291 19.33 12.11 -26.93
C THR A 291 17.85 11.95 -27.25
N TRP A 292 17.25 12.93 -27.91
CA TRP A 292 15.85 12.82 -28.32
C TRP A 292 15.72 12.01 -29.62
N ILE A 293 14.82 11.03 -29.60
CA ILE A 293 14.39 10.26 -30.78
C ILE A 293 12.91 9.94 -30.57
N SER A 294 12.03 10.44 -31.43
CA SER A 294 10.60 10.15 -31.30
C SER A 294 10.33 8.65 -31.36
N LEU A 295 9.32 8.18 -30.62
CA LEU A 295 8.96 6.76 -30.59
C LEU A 295 8.69 6.19 -31.99
N GLU A 296 8.07 6.97 -32.88
CA GLU A 296 7.78 6.58 -34.26
C GLU A 296 9.04 6.35 -35.10
N LYS A 297 10.12 7.08 -34.81
CA LYS A 297 11.37 7.03 -35.58
C LYS A 297 12.42 6.14 -34.95
N ILE A 298 12.20 5.63 -33.74
CA ILE A 298 13.22 4.87 -33.00
C ILE A 298 13.71 3.64 -33.77
N GLY A 299 12.81 2.99 -34.53
CA GLY A 299 13.13 1.85 -35.40
C GLY A 299 14.13 2.20 -36.51
N GLU A 300 14.04 3.40 -37.08
CA GLU A 300 14.94 3.90 -38.13
C GLU A 300 16.33 4.23 -37.58
N HIS A 301 16.41 4.52 -36.27
CA HIS A 301 17.65 4.90 -35.59
C HIS A 301 18.37 3.74 -34.88
N VAL A 302 17.87 2.50 -34.97
CA VAL A 302 18.44 1.33 -34.27
C VAL A 302 19.93 1.11 -34.58
N GLU A 303 20.37 1.29 -35.82
CA GLU A 303 21.79 1.14 -36.16
C GLU A 303 22.66 2.25 -35.55
N GLY A 304 22.15 3.47 -35.48
CA GLY A 304 22.82 4.59 -34.80
C GLY A 304 22.91 4.35 -33.30
N LEU A 305 21.84 3.81 -32.72
CA LEU A 305 21.74 3.45 -31.31
C LEU A 305 22.76 2.36 -30.91
N ARG A 306 23.05 1.40 -31.79
CA ARG A 306 24.08 0.36 -31.54
C ARG A 306 25.49 0.96 -31.37
N LYS A 307 25.76 2.14 -31.91
CA LYS A 307 27.08 2.79 -31.84
C LYS A 307 27.41 3.34 -30.45
N PHE A 308 26.43 3.50 -29.56
CA PHE A 308 26.69 3.92 -28.18
C PHE A 308 27.51 2.88 -27.40
N GLY A 309 27.52 1.60 -27.81
CA GLY A 309 28.29 0.55 -27.15
C GLY A 309 27.85 0.26 -25.71
N LYS A 310 26.70 0.80 -25.30
CA LYS A 310 26.13 0.74 -23.95
C LYS A 310 24.66 0.29 -24.03
N PRO A 311 24.12 -0.33 -22.98
CA PRO A 311 22.68 -0.51 -22.84
C PRO A 311 21.92 0.83 -22.98
N ILE A 312 20.74 0.76 -23.57
CA ILE A 312 19.89 1.94 -23.83
C ILE A 312 18.74 1.92 -22.84
N ALA A 313 18.50 3.07 -22.21
CA ALA A 313 17.31 3.32 -21.41
C ALA A 313 16.45 4.37 -22.12
N THR A 314 15.21 4.01 -22.44
CA THR A 314 14.20 4.94 -22.97
C THR A 314 13.27 5.40 -21.85
N TYR A 315 12.77 6.63 -21.92
CA TYR A 315 11.68 7.08 -21.06
C TYR A 315 10.61 7.82 -21.86
N CYS A 316 9.36 7.58 -21.49
CA CYS A 316 8.16 8.23 -22.01
C CYS A 316 7.38 8.87 -20.86
N SER A 317 6.36 9.65 -21.20
CA SER A 317 5.42 10.25 -20.24
C SER A 317 4.44 9.22 -19.67
#